data_AF-A0A7Y5VAM3-F1
#
_entry.id   AF-A0A7Y5VAM3-F1
#
_cell.length_a   1.000
_cell.length_b   1.000
_cell.length_c   1.000
_cell.angle_alpha   90.00
_cell.angle_beta   90.00
_cell.angle_gamma   90.00
#
_symmetry.space_group_name_H-M   'P 1'
#
loop_
_entity.id
_entity.type
_entity.pdbx_description
1 polymer ?
#
loop_
_entity_poly.entity_id
_entity_poly.type
_entity_poly.pdbx_seq_one_letter_code
_entity_poly.pdbx_strand_id
1 'polypeptide(L)'
;GGGDYAHTFQAVKELPNVYLDLSGSGVDRGMLDGALEAVGPRRLLWGCDVTMETGLAKLRALDVIGLEKEPMRDVRWRNAARIFPRGSFPMLEQVAA
;
A
#
# COMPACT_ATOMS: atom_id res chain seq x y z
N GLY A 1 4.43 -7.86 4.78
CA GLY A 1 5.32 -7.97 5.97
C GLY A 1 5.68 -9.43 6.21
N GLY A 2 6.42 -9.72 7.30
CA GLY A 2 6.93 -11.08 7.58
C GLY A 2 8.35 -11.29 7.04
N GLY A 3 9.06 -12.31 7.54
CA GLY A 3 10.52 -12.44 7.42
C GLY A 3 11.12 -12.37 6.00
N ASP A 4 10.36 -12.71 4.97
CA ASP A 4 10.83 -12.77 3.58
C ASP A 4 10.40 -11.58 2.71
N TYR A 5 9.87 -10.49 3.29
CA TYR A 5 9.33 -9.36 2.52
C TYR A 5 10.34 -8.78 1.50
N ALA A 6 11.64 -8.81 1.82
CA ALA A 6 12.68 -8.26 0.96
C ALA A 6 12.85 -9.06 -0.34
N HIS A 7 12.62 -10.38 -0.30
CA HIS A 7 12.65 -11.23 -1.50
C HIS A 7 11.51 -10.88 -2.46
N THR A 8 10.33 -10.51 -1.93
CA THR A 8 9.17 -10.11 -2.74
C THR A 8 9.49 -8.91 -3.64
N PHE A 9 10.23 -7.92 -3.15
CA PHE A 9 10.56 -6.71 -3.92
C PHE A 9 11.30 -7.03 -5.22
N GLN A 10 12.32 -7.90 -5.16
CA GLN A 10 13.08 -8.28 -6.35
C GLN A 10 12.23 -9.09 -7.34
N ALA A 11 11.29 -9.90 -6.85
CA ALA A 11 10.41 -10.70 -7.69
C ALA A 11 9.40 -9.86 -8.49
N VAL A 12 9.02 -8.67 -7.99
CA VAL A 12 7.86 -7.91 -8.52
C VAL A 12 8.20 -6.53 -9.08
N LYS A 13 9.41 -6.00 -8.83
CA LYS A 13 9.77 -4.63 -9.24
C LYS A 13 9.58 -4.37 -10.74
N GLU A 14 9.91 -5.35 -11.58
CA GLU A 14 9.78 -5.27 -13.05
C GLU A 14 8.40 -5.67 -13.59
N LEU A 15 7.45 -6.06 -12.72
CA LEU A 15 6.12 -6.53 -13.11
C LEU A 15 5.07 -5.42 -12.91
N PRO A 16 4.75 -4.62 -13.95
CA PRO A 16 3.97 -3.39 -13.79
C PRO A 16 2.52 -3.62 -13.35
N ASN A 17 2.01 -4.84 -13.52
CA ASN A 17 0.66 -5.26 -13.15
C ASN A 17 0.57 -5.93 -11.77
N VAL A 18 1.68 -6.02 -11.02
CA VAL A 18 1.70 -6.57 -9.66
C VAL A 18 1.71 -5.43 -8.64
N TYR A 19 0.80 -5.52 -7.68
CA TYR A 19 0.64 -4.58 -6.57
C TYR A 19 1.07 -5.25 -5.27
N LEU A 20 1.66 -4.48 -4.36
CA LEU A 20 1.98 -4.93 -3.00
C LEU A 20 0.99 -4.32 -2.04
N ASP A 21 0.33 -5.14 -1.23
CA ASP A 21 -0.44 -4.64 -0.10
C ASP A 21 0.43 -4.55 1.16
N LEU A 22 0.17 -3.52 1.97
CA LEU A 22 0.94 -3.21 3.16
C LEU A 22 0.37 -3.90 4.41
N SER A 23 -0.47 -4.92 4.27
CA SER A 23 -1.02 -5.68 5.39
C SER A 23 0.05 -6.54 6.09
N GLY A 24 -0.39 -7.44 6.97
CA GLY A 24 0.46 -8.28 7.78
C GLY A 24 0.76 -7.70 9.16
N SER A 25 1.16 -8.60 10.06
CA SER A 25 1.38 -8.36 11.48
C SER A 25 2.70 -7.68 11.84
N GLY A 26 3.68 -7.67 10.93
CA GLY A 26 5.01 -7.09 11.15
C GLY A 26 5.20 -5.70 10.56
N VAL A 27 6.03 -4.89 11.23
CA VAL A 27 6.57 -3.61 10.74
C VAL A 27 8.08 -3.61 10.91
N ASP A 28 8.77 -4.09 9.89
CA ASP A 28 10.23 -4.10 9.88
C ASP A 28 10.79 -2.76 9.41
N ARG A 29 11.91 -2.33 10.01
CA ARG A 29 12.61 -1.11 9.59
C ARG A 29 13.08 -1.28 8.14
N GLY A 30 12.84 -0.27 7.29
CA GLY A 30 13.21 -0.29 5.88
C GLY A 30 12.21 -1.02 4.97
N MET A 31 11.19 -1.70 5.53
CA MET A 31 10.20 -2.41 4.72
C MET A 31 9.40 -1.46 3.82
N LEU A 32 8.95 -0.32 4.36
CA LEU A 32 8.15 0.64 3.60
C LEU A 32 9.00 1.42 2.60
N ASP A 33 10.23 1.77 2.99
CA ASP A 33 11.24 2.39 2.13
C ASP A 33 11.53 1.50 0.91
N GLY A 34 11.83 0.22 1.15
CA GLY A 34 12.08 -0.76 0.09
C GLY A 34 10.86 -1.03 -0.78
N ALA A 35 9.65 -1.03 -0.21
CA ALA A 35 8.43 -1.16 -1.00
C ALA A 35 8.22 0.04 -1.94
N LEU A 36 8.46 1.26 -1.47
CA LEU A 36 8.41 2.48 -2.28
C LEU A 36 9.47 2.46 -3.38
N GLU A 37 10.71 2.08 -3.06
CA GLU A 37 11.80 1.95 -4.04
C GLU A 37 11.48 0.90 -5.11
N ALA A 38 10.95 -0.25 -4.70
CA ALA A 38 10.73 -1.38 -5.61
C ALA A 38 9.56 -1.18 -6.58
N VAL A 39 8.43 -0.64 -6.09
CA VAL A 39 7.21 -0.58 -6.92
C VAL A 39 6.60 0.80 -7.08
N GLY A 40 7.04 1.77 -6.29
CA GLY A 40 6.49 3.12 -6.24
C GLY A 40 5.09 3.18 -5.61
N PRO A 41 4.61 4.37 -5.25
CA PRO A 41 3.37 4.56 -4.51
C PRO A 41 2.12 4.14 -5.29
N ARG A 42 2.17 4.13 -6.63
CA ARG A 42 1.03 3.75 -7.50
C ARG A 42 0.77 2.24 -7.56
N ARG A 43 1.64 1.42 -6.98
CA ARG A 43 1.50 -0.04 -6.88
C ARG A 43 1.46 -0.54 -5.44
N LEU A 44 1.27 0.37 -4.48
CA LEU A 44 1.07 0.01 -3.08
C LEU A 44 -0.41 0.11 -2.69
N LEU A 45 -0.91 -0.86 -1.93
CA LEU A 45 -2.25 -0.87 -1.37
C LEU A 45 -2.14 -0.78 0.15
N TRP A 46 -2.89 0.12 0.77
CA TRP A 46 -3.07 0.03 2.21
C TRP A 46 -4.02 -1.13 2.57
N GLY A 47 -3.57 -1.97 3.48
CA GLY A 47 -4.34 -3.07 4.07
C GLY A 47 -3.84 -3.32 5.50
N CYS A 48 -4.66 -3.96 6.34
CA CYS A 48 -4.30 -4.22 7.74
C CYS A 48 -4.60 -5.64 8.23
N ASP A 49 -5.09 -6.52 7.34
CA ASP A 49 -5.71 -7.80 7.69
C ASP A 49 -6.80 -7.60 8.77
N VAL A 50 -6.47 -7.98 10.00
CA VAL A 50 -7.29 -7.79 11.21
C VAL A 50 -6.59 -6.90 12.25
N THR A 51 -5.37 -6.45 11.98
CA THR A 51 -4.53 -5.65 12.90
C THR A 51 -4.55 -4.16 12.54
N MET A 52 -5.65 -3.48 12.87
CA MET A 52 -5.86 -2.07 12.51
C MET A 52 -4.77 -1.13 13.04
N GLU A 53 -4.28 -1.35 14.27
CA GLU A 53 -3.23 -0.51 14.87
C GLU A 53 -1.92 -0.60 14.08
N THR A 54 -1.53 -1.81 13.68
CA THR A 54 -0.37 -2.04 12.80
C THR A 54 -0.56 -1.37 11.44
N GLY A 55 -1.75 -1.48 10.85
CA GLY A 55 -2.10 -0.80 9.60
C GLY A 55 -2.00 0.73 9.71
N LEU A 56 -2.47 1.30 10.82
CA LEU A 56 -2.37 2.74 11.09
C LEU A 56 -0.93 3.17 11.31
N ALA A 57 -0.13 2.38 12.04
CA ALA A 57 1.28 2.64 12.26
C ALA A 57 2.05 2.70 10.94
N LYS A 58 1.73 1.83 9.97
CA LYS A 58 2.34 1.87 8.62
C LYS A 58 1.98 3.14 7.85
N LEU A 59 0.74 3.63 7.93
CA LEU A 59 0.38 4.93 7.34
C LEU A 59 1.17 6.09 7.96
N ARG A 60 1.32 6.07 9.30
CA ARG A 60 2.14 7.08 9.99
C ARG A 60 3.61 6.98 9.63
N ALA A 61 4.14 5.78 9.48
CA ALA A 61 5.50 5.58 9.03
C ALA A 61 5.73 6.11 7.61
N LEU A 62 4.77 5.90 6.68
CA LEU A 62 4.81 6.51 5.34
C LEU A 62 4.85 8.05 5.39
N ASP A 63 4.07 8.67 6.29
CA ASP A 63 4.12 10.12 6.51
C ASP A 63 5.53 10.54 7.01
N VAL A 64 6.10 9.79 7.96
CA VAL A 64 7.41 10.08 8.59
C VAL A 64 8.58 9.95 7.61
N ILE A 65 8.56 8.96 6.72
CA ILE A 65 9.59 8.78 5.68
C ILE A 65 9.41 9.74 4.48
N GLY A 66 8.43 10.65 4.56
CA GLY A 66 8.29 11.77 3.62
C GLY A 66 7.46 11.48 2.38
N LEU A 67 6.58 10.47 2.40
CA LEU A 67 5.67 10.25 1.27
C LEU A 67 4.70 11.44 1.15
N GLU A 68 4.74 12.10 -0.01
CA GLU A 68 3.91 13.28 -0.28
C GLU A 68 2.40 12.98 -0.24
N LYS A 69 1.59 14.03 -0.02
CA LYS A 69 0.14 13.93 0.16
C LYS A 69 -0.60 13.29 -1.02
N GLU A 70 -0.23 13.62 -2.27
CA GLU A 70 -0.92 13.07 -3.44
C GLU A 70 -0.59 11.58 -3.68
N PRO A 71 0.69 11.16 -3.71
CA PRO A 71 1.04 9.74 -3.69
C PRO A 71 0.46 8.97 -2.50
N MET A 72 0.35 9.58 -1.33
CA MET A 72 -0.30 8.97 -0.17
C MET A 72 -1.78 8.66 -0.43
N ARG A 73 -2.50 9.46 -1.24
CA ARG A 73 -3.89 9.13 -1.64
C ARG A 73 -3.95 7.90 -2.53
N ASP A 74 -2.93 7.67 -3.35
CA ASP A 74 -2.82 6.44 -4.14
C ASP A 74 -2.74 5.21 -3.25
N VAL A 75 -1.84 5.23 -2.26
CA VAL A 75 -1.68 4.13 -1.29
C VAL A 75 -2.93 3.93 -0.44
N ARG A 76 -3.53 5.02 0.06
CA ARG A 76 -4.69 4.96 0.97
C ARG A 76 -5.94 4.40 0.30
N TRP A 77 -6.21 4.73 -0.96
CA TRP A 77 -7.45 4.29 -1.59
C TRP A 77 -7.47 4.27 -3.13
N ARG A 78 -6.80 5.19 -3.85
CA ARG A 78 -7.01 5.28 -5.32
C ARG A 78 -6.51 4.05 -6.04
N ASN A 79 -5.43 3.42 -5.56
CA ASN A 79 -4.93 2.18 -6.16
C ASN A 79 -5.95 1.05 -6.00
N ALA A 80 -6.54 0.89 -4.80
CA ALA A 80 -7.61 -0.06 -4.58
C ALA A 80 -8.80 0.21 -5.50
N ALA A 81 -9.30 1.46 -5.53
CA ALA A 81 -10.41 1.84 -6.41
C ALA A 81 -10.15 1.60 -7.90
N ARG A 82 -8.88 1.58 -8.34
CA ARG A 82 -8.48 1.32 -9.73
C ARG A 82 -8.46 -0.17 -10.09
N ILE A 83 -8.12 -1.05 -9.13
CA ILE A 83 -7.90 -2.48 -9.42
C ILE A 83 -9.08 -3.38 -9.04
N PHE A 84 -9.89 -2.97 -8.07
CA PHE A 84 -11.07 -3.73 -7.68
C PHE A 84 -12.22 -3.47 -8.67
N PRO A 85 -13.11 -4.44 -8.89
CA PRO A 85 -14.27 -4.27 -9.76
C PRO A 85 -15.13 -3.06 -9.38
N ARG A 86 -15.83 -2.51 -10.38
CA ARG A 86 -16.86 -1.49 -10.14
C ARG A 86 -17.88 -2.00 -9.12
N GLY A 87 -18.30 -1.14 -8.20
CA GLY A 87 -19.19 -1.47 -7.11
C GLY A 87 -18.50 -2.05 -5.87
N SER A 88 -17.18 -2.29 -5.89
CA SER A 88 -16.44 -2.73 -4.69
C SER A 88 -16.37 -1.64 -3.61
N PHE A 89 -16.46 -0.36 -3.99
CA PHE A 89 -16.43 0.77 -3.06
C PHE A 89 -17.60 1.74 -3.31
N PRO A 90 -18.86 1.33 -3.02
CA PRO A 90 -20.04 2.10 -3.37
C PRO A 90 -20.07 3.49 -2.73
N MET A 91 -19.51 3.64 -1.52
CA MET A 91 -19.40 4.94 -0.85
C MET A 91 -18.42 5.90 -1.54
N LEU A 92 -17.39 5.40 -2.23
CA LEU A 92 -16.49 6.24 -3.02
C LEU A 92 -17.14 6.68 -4.33
N GLU A 93 -17.91 5.78 -4.97
CA GLU A 93 -18.63 6.08 -6.21
C GLU A 93 -19.72 7.13 -6.00
N GLN A 94 -20.38 7.13 -4.84
CA GLN A 94 -21.39 8.12 -4.47
C GLN A 94 -20.84 9.54 -4.27
N VAL A 95 -19.57 9.68 -3.84
CA VAL A 95 -18.93 10.98 -3.60
C VAL A 95 -18.34 11.57 -4.90
N ALA A 96 -18.12 10.73 -5.92
CA ALA A 96 -17.56 11.13 -7.21
C ALA A 96 -18.62 11.47 -8.28
N ALA A 97 -19.91 11.21 -8.01
CA ALA A 97 -21.06 11.54 -8.85
C ALA A 97 -21.61 12.93 -8.52
#